data_AF-G7YU20-F1
#
_entry.id   AF-G7YU20-F1
#
_cell.length_a   1.000
_cell.length_b   1.000
_cell.length_c   1.000
_cell.angle_alpha   90.00
_cell.angle_beta   90.00
_cell.angle_gamma   90.00
#
_symmetry.space_group_name_H-M   'P 1'
#
loop_
_entity.id
_entity.type
_entity.pdbx_description
1 polymer ?
#
loop_
_entity_poly.entity_id
_entity_poly.type
_entity_poly.pdbx_seq_one_letter_code
_entity_poly.pdbx_strand_id
1 'polypeptide(L)'
;MLAAFSAVCPTFPIRPQDYWMSMRSLSMIDARKAIPASNAYDGARNSLKRQIVKSLRKDRELWWKSKAREMEKVFATGNSRALYQLIRS
;
A
#
# COMPACT_ATOMS: atom_id res chain seq x y z
N MET A 1 -19.86 -45.27 5.40
CA MET A 1 -18.91 -44.24 5.87
C MET A 1 -18.70 -43.24 4.74
N LEU A 2 -19.37 -42.09 4.77
CA LEU A 2 -19.18 -41.02 3.78
C LEU A 2 -18.11 -40.08 4.31
N ALA A 3 -16.96 -40.01 3.64
CA ALA A 3 -15.90 -39.08 3.98
C ALA A 3 -16.34 -37.66 3.56
N ALA A 4 -16.50 -36.77 4.54
CA ALA A 4 -16.71 -35.36 4.30
C ALA A 4 -15.42 -34.75 3.75
N PHE A 5 -15.41 -34.38 2.46
CA PHE A 5 -14.39 -33.52 1.92
C PHE A 5 -14.59 -32.13 2.52
N SER A 6 -13.83 -31.81 3.57
CA SER A 6 -13.69 -30.44 4.04
C SER A 6 -12.99 -29.65 2.94
N ALA A 7 -13.76 -28.90 2.17
CA ALA A 7 -13.24 -27.88 1.28
C ALA A 7 -12.54 -26.82 2.15
N VAL A 8 -11.23 -26.95 2.27
CA VAL A 8 -10.39 -25.86 2.76
C VAL A 8 -10.48 -24.78 1.70
N CYS A 9 -11.40 -23.83 1.89
CA CYS A 9 -11.34 -22.57 1.16
C CYS A 9 -9.93 -22.03 1.36
N PRO A 10 -9.12 -21.84 0.31
CA PRO A 10 -7.97 -20.98 0.45
C PRO A 10 -8.56 -19.62 0.80
N THR A 11 -8.46 -19.25 2.08
CA THR A 11 -8.51 -17.85 2.46
C THR A 11 -7.38 -17.22 1.67
N PHE A 12 -7.72 -16.65 0.51
CA PHE A 12 -6.84 -15.74 -0.17
C PHE A 12 -6.37 -14.77 0.92
N PRO A 13 -5.06 -14.58 1.13
CA PRO A 13 -4.62 -13.51 1.99
C PRO A 13 -5.34 -12.27 1.46
N ILE A 14 -6.19 -11.70 2.31
CA ILE A 14 -6.82 -10.40 2.11
C ILE A 14 -5.68 -9.52 1.59
N ARG A 15 -5.72 -9.19 0.29
CA ARG A 15 -4.58 -8.60 -0.42
C ARG A 15 -3.92 -7.52 0.44
N PRO A 16 -2.64 -7.63 0.79
CA PRO A 16 -1.95 -6.49 1.40
C PRO A 16 -1.11 -5.73 0.37
N GLN A 17 -1.47 -5.75 -0.93
CA GLN A 17 -0.54 -5.30 -1.99
C GLN A 17 -0.90 -4.00 -2.72
N ASP A 18 -2.13 -3.50 -2.62
CA ASP A 18 -2.55 -2.36 -3.45
C ASP A 18 -2.35 -0.99 -2.76
N TYR A 19 -1.93 -0.97 -1.49
CA TYR A 19 -1.68 0.26 -0.74
C TYR A 19 -0.21 0.42 -0.37
N TRP A 20 0.55 1.10 -1.24
CA TRP A 20 1.89 1.60 -0.89
C TRP A 20 1.84 2.67 0.20
N MET A 21 0.66 3.23 0.49
CA MET A 21 0.44 4.22 1.53
C MET A 21 0.02 3.56 2.84
N SER A 22 0.56 4.07 3.94
CA SER A 22 0.18 3.68 5.30
C SER A 22 -1.24 4.13 5.65
N MET A 23 -1.87 3.44 6.61
CA MET A 23 -3.15 3.88 7.20
C MET A 23 -3.07 5.30 7.76
N ARG A 24 -1.90 5.71 8.27
CA ARG A 24 -1.67 7.06 8.77
C ARG A 24 -1.79 8.10 7.66
N SER A 25 -1.13 7.87 6.53
CA SER A 25 -1.20 8.78 5.38
C SER A 25 -2.61 8.84 4.78
N LEU A 26 -3.31 7.71 4.75
CA LEU A 26 -4.72 7.64 4.37
C LEU A 26 -5.61 8.51 5.26
N SER A 27 -5.52 8.32 6.58
CA SER A 27 -6.29 9.10 7.55
C SER A 27 -6.05 10.60 7.40
N MET A 28 -4.81 11.03 7.14
CA MET A 28 -4.50 12.44 6.92
C MET A 28 -5.09 12.98 5.61
N ILE A 29 -5.12 12.18 4.54
CA ILE A 29 -5.77 12.55 3.28
C ILE A 29 -7.27 12.75 3.51
N ASP A 30 -7.91 11.83 4.23
CA ASP A 30 -9.35 11.93 4.50
C ASP A 30 -9.69 13.08 5.43
N ALA A 31 -8.88 13.30 6.47
CA ALA A 31 -8.99 14.49 7.33
C ALA A 31 -8.87 15.78 6.50
N ARG A 32 -7.98 15.82 5.49
CA ARG A 32 -7.85 17.00 4.63
C ARG A 32 -9.04 17.21 3.71
N LYS A 33 -9.66 16.13 3.21
CA LYS A 33 -10.89 16.21 2.40
C LYS A 33 -12.07 16.75 3.21
N ALA A 34 -12.10 16.46 4.51
CA ALA A 34 -13.14 16.96 5.41
C ALA A 34 -13.02 18.47 5.72
N ILE A 35 -11.86 19.10 5.46
CA ILE A 35 -11.67 20.54 5.68
C ILE A 35 -12.38 21.33 4.56
N PRO A 36 -13.30 22.26 4.89
CA PRO A 36 -13.98 23.09 3.90
C PRO A 36 -13.02 23.93 3.05
N ALA A 37 -13.43 24.26 1.83
CA ALA A 37 -12.63 25.06 0.89
C ALA A 37 -12.59 26.58 1.20
N SER A 38 -13.06 27.01 2.38
CA SER A 38 -13.06 28.41 2.80
C SER A 38 -11.65 28.91 3.14
N ASN A 39 -11.38 30.18 2.86
CA ASN A 39 -10.10 30.84 3.14
C ASN A 39 -9.73 30.79 4.63
N ALA A 40 -10.72 30.76 5.54
CA ALA A 40 -10.52 30.67 6.98
C ALA A 40 -9.75 29.40 7.40
N TYR A 41 -9.81 28.33 6.59
CA TYR A 41 -9.15 27.05 6.89
C TYR A 41 -7.92 26.78 6.01
N ASP A 42 -7.50 27.73 5.17
CA ASP A 42 -6.42 27.50 4.21
C ASP A 42 -5.09 27.18 4.93
N GLY A 43 -4.81 27.85 6.06
CA GLY A 43 -3.64 27.57 6.89
C GLY A 43 -3.60 26.12 7.38
N ALA A 44 -4.70 25.61 7.94
CA ALA A 44 -4.81 24.23 8.41
C ALA A 44 -4.71 23.23 7.24
N ARG A 45 -5.39 23.52 6.14
CA ARG A 45 -5.39 22.68 4.92
C ARG A 45 -4.00 22.60 4.28
N ASN A 46 -3.23 23.69 4.29
CA ASN A 46 -1.86 23.75 3.77
C ASN A 46 -0.84 23.11 4.72
N SER A 47 -1.03 23.26 6.04
CA SER A 47 -0.22 22.53 7.02
C SER A 47 -0.37 21.01 6.84
N LEU A 48 -1.61 20.53 6.74
CA LEU A 48 -1.89 19.12 6.53
C LEU A 48 -1.38 18.62 5.17
N LYS A 49 -1.46 19.44 4.11
CA LYS A 49 -0.83 19.15 2.80
C LYS A 49 0.66 18.82 2.95
N ARG A 50 1.41 19.64 3.69
CA ARG A 50 2.86 19.46 3.90
C ARG A 50 3.14 18.16 4.66
N GLN A 51 2.35 17.87 5.68
CA GLN A 51 2.49 16.62 6.45
C GLN A 51 2.16 15.38 5.59
N ILE A 52 1.09 15.43 4.78
CA ILE A 52 0.73 14.35 3.85
C ILE A 52 1.91 14.09 2.91
N VAL A 53 2.43 15.13 2.24
CA VAL A 53 3.58 14.99 1.31
C VAL A 53 4.78 14.35 2.01
N LYS A 54 5.10 14.76 3.24
CA LYS A 54 6.20 14.18 4.02
C LYS A 54 5.97 12.70 4.33
N SER A 55 4.75 12.33 4.73
CA SER A 55 4.40 10.95 5.05
C SER A 55 4.45 10.04 3.80
N LEU A 56 3.89 10.50 2.68
CA LEU A 56 3.89 9.77 1.42
C LEU A 56 5.30 9.55 0.88
N ARG A 57 6.23 10.49 1.07
CA ARG A 57 7.63 10.27 0.70
C ARG A 57 8.24 9.09 1.45
N LYS A 58 7.96 8.99 2.76
CA LYS A 58 8.44 7.88 3.60
C LYS A 58 7.79 6.55 3.20
N ASP A 59 6.48 6.55 3.00
CA ASP A 59 5.73 5.36 2.60
C ASP A 59 6.23 4.82 1.26
N ARG A 60 6.49 5.71 0.29
CA ARG A 60 7.04 5.34 -1.01
C ARG A 60 8.46 4.77 -0.91
N GLU A 61 9.31 5.34 -0.06
CA GLU A 61 10.66 4.83 0.18
C GLU A 61 10.62 3.41 0.77
N LEU A 62 9.75 3.18 1.75
CA LEU A 62 9.54 1.86 2.34
C LEU A 62 9.01 0.87 1.32
N TRP A 63 8.04 1.28 0.51
CA TRP A 63 7.49 0.44 -0.56
C TRP A 63 8.56 0.03 -1.57
N TRP A 64 9.39 0.97 -2.04
CA TRP A 64 10.49 0.65 -2.97
C TRP A 64 11.49 -0.33 -2.38
N LYS A 65 11.88 -0.15 -1.10
CA LYS A 65 12.78 -1.08 -0.40
C LYS A 65 12.17 -2.48 -0.29
N SER A 66 10.88 -2.57 0.04
CA SER A 66 10.18 -3.86 0.11
C SER A 66 10.09 -4.51 -1.27
N LYS A 67 9.77 -3.73 -2.31
CA LYS A 67 9.64 -4.23 -3.68
C LYS A 67 10.97 -4.75 -4.23
N ALA A 68 12.07 -4.05 -3.98
CA ALA A 68 13.41 -4.51 -4.34
C ALA A 68 13.76 -5.85 -3.68
N ARG A 69 13.50 -5.97 -2.37
CA ARG A 69 13.71 -7.23 -1.63
C ARG A 69 12.89 -8.40 -2.19
N GLU A 70 11.63 -8.17 -2.55
CA GLU A 70 10.80 -9.22 -3.16
C GLU A 70 11.31 -9.59 -4.55
N MET A 71 11.76 -8.61 -5.35
CA MET A 71 12.40 -8.87 -6.65
C MET A 71 13.68 -9.70 -6.50
N GLU A 72 14.54 -9.41 -5.53
CA GLU A 72 15.77 -10.17 -5.24
C GLU A 72 15.45 -11.64 -4.89
N LYS A 73 14.44 -11.87 -4.05
CA LYS A 73 13.98 -13.23 -3.71
C LYS A 73 13.48 -13.98 -4.94
N VAL A 74 12.61 -13.35 -5.73
CA VAL A 74 12.05 -13.99 -6.93
C VAL A 74 13.14 -14.26 -7.97
N PHE A 75 14.09 -13.34 -8.13
CA PHE A 75 15.25 -13.52 -8.98
C PHE A 75 16.10 -14.73 -8.52
N ALA A 76 16.38 -14.86 -7.23
CA ALA A 76 17.13 -15.99 -6.68
C ALA A 76 16.44 -17.35 -6.91
N THR A 77 15.11 -17.38 -7.00
CA THR A 77 14.36 -18.61 -7.34
C THR A 77 14.38 -18.96 -8.83
N GLY A 78 14.92 -18.10 -9.69
CA GLY A 78 14.91 -18.29 -11.15
C GLY A 78 13.53 -18.13 -11.79
N ASN A 79 12.52 -17.66 -11.05
CA ASN A 79 11.16 -17.50 -11.56
C ASN A 79 11.00 -16.21 -12.36
N SER A 80 11.44 -16.25 -13.62
CA SER A 80 11.41 -15.12 -14.55
C SER A 80 9.99 -14.57 -14.77
N ARG A 81 8.97 -15.43 -14.85
CA ARG A 81 7.57 -15.01 -15.03
C ARG A 81 7.09 -14.14 -13.87
N ALA A 82 7.33 -14.56 -12.64
CA ALA A 82 6.96 -13.80 -11.45
C ALA A 82 7.76 -12.49 -11.35
N LEU A 83 9.04 -12.50 -11.76
CA LEU A 83 9.86 -11.30 -11.79
C LEU A 83 9.29 -10.24 -12.74
N TYR A 84 8.91 -10.63 -13.97
CA TYR A 84 8.28 -9.72 -14.92
C TYR A 84 6.94 -9.17 -14.42
N GLN A 85 6.15 -9.96 -13.67
CA GLN A 85 4.91 -9.48 -13.04
C GLN A 85 5.20 -8.41 -11.98
N LEU A 86 6.22 -8.61 -11.14
CA LEU A 86 6.63 -7.62 -10.14
C LEU A 86 7.16 -6.32 -10.77
N ILE A 87 7.91 -6.40 -11.87
CA ILE A 87 8.41 -5.22 -12.59
C ILE A 87 7.26 -4.40 -13.20
N ARG A 88 6.21 -5.07 -13.67
CA ARG A 88 5.04 -4.43 -14.29
C ARG A 88 4.08 -3.78 -13.29
N SER A 89 4.01 -4.31 -12.06
CA SER A 89 3.21 -3.73 -10.96
C SER A 89 3.72 -2.35 -10.54
#